data_AF-A0A1J7J6D0-F1
#
_entry.id   AF-A0A1J7J6D0-F1
#
_cell.length_a   1.000
_cell.length_b   1.000
_cell.length_c   1.000
_cell.angle_alpha   90.00
_cell.angle_beta   90.00
_cell.angle_gamma   90.00
#
_symmetry.space_group_name_H-M   'P 1'
#
loop_
_entity.id
_entity.type
_entity.pdbx_description
1 polymer ?
#
loop_
_entity_poly.entity_id
_entity_poly.type
_entity_poly.pdbx_seq_one_letter_code
_entity_poly.pdbx_strand_id
1 'polypeptide(L)'
;MAQQAGMAGGPARFRPHDMYSRYEVLCHAKQMFSFTEDNTPSPLVEAQAHANRPRQAEKVEDVQAEGLQSGSDKRASLGPLAMKISENPRDKILRSLVLPRGLFWIKGPVDSKVPLLVASSICQQQCGGATTPLRTRIECVELAAPRRHPSSSSSGLTEKKAGLVNFLYSLTYKLVNVLPDVFHACLGLGVEDFKKLDGSMASVEPALEMIRLLLSIRQPLPDSDLPTAAPLICAIDGIQALEDQETIPHIETLVDILREQSAKADVIVLFTTDGVSVALASKLKAGERIHM
;
A
#
# COMPACT_ATOMS: atom_id res chain seq x y z
N MET A 1 56.34 -4.46 38.93
CA MET A 1 55.42 -5.44 38.31
C MET A 1 54.11 -4.73 38.01
N ALA A 2 53.91 -4.31 36.76
CA ALA A 2 52.62 -3.86 36.23
C ALA A 2 52.64 -4.18 34.74
N GLN A 3 51.75 -5.06 34.28
CA GLN A 3 51.62 -5.45 32.89
C GLN A 3 50.26 -4.94 32.39
N GLN A 4 50.30 -3.87 31.59
CA GLN A 4 49.14 -3.37 30.84
C GLN A 4 49.11 -4.09 29.49
N ALA A 5 48.09 -4.91 29.28
CA ALA A 5 47.79 -5.51 27.99
C ALA A 5 46.90 -4.55 27.19
N GLY A 6 47.48 -3.91 26.17
CA GLY A 6 46.75 -3.13 25.18
C GLY A 6 46.05 -4.05 24.17
N MET A 7 44.73 -4.16 24.27
CA MET A 7 43.89 -4.77 23.24
C MET A 7 43.58 -3.72 22.18
N ALA A 8 44.40 -3.67 21.13
CA ALA A 8 44.08 -2.96 19.90
C ALA A 8 43.04 -3.79 19.12
N GLY A 9 41.76 -3.48 19.31
CA GLY A 9 40.68 -4.00 18.47
C GLY A 9 40.79 -3.41 17.07
N GLY A 10 41.43 -4.12 16.14
CA GLY A 10 41.42 -3.76 14.73
C GLY A 10 39.99 -3.82 14.16
N PRO A 11 39.65 -2.99 13.16
CA PRO A 11 38.32 -2.98 12.56
C PRO A 11 37.99 -4.37 12.03
N ALA A 12 36.82 -4.90 12.41
CA ALA A 12 36.33 -6.19 11.97
C ALA A 12 36.34 -6.21 10.43
N ARG A 13 37.28 -6.97 9.85
CA ARG A 13 37.31 -7.20 8.40
C ARG A 13 36.04 -7.97 8.04
N PHE A 14 35.14 -7.30 7.31
CA PHE A 14 33.96 -7.91 6.73
C PHE A 14 34.36 -9.15 5.92
N ARG A 15 33.73 -10.29 6.23
CA ARG A 15 33.94 -11.52 5.45
C ARG A 15 33.00 -11.50 4.23
N PRO A 16 33.48 -11.86 3.03
CA PRO A 16 32.66 -11.90 1.81
C PRO A 16 31.48 -12.91 1.81
N HIS A 17 31.21 -13.58 2.92
CA HIS A 17 30.18 -14.63 3.01
C HIS A 17 28.82 -14.13 3.50
N ASP A 18 28.66 -12.83 3.76
CA ASP A 18 27.43 -12.25 4.34
C ASP A 18 26.57 -11.50 3.32
N MET A 19 26.67 -11.82 2.02
CA MET A 19 25.77 -11.27 0.99
C MET A 19 24.72 -12.30 0.62
N TYR A 20 23.45 -11.90 0.72
CA TYR A 20 22.34 -12.70 0.21
C TYR A 20 22.01 -12.25 -1.20
N SER A 21 21.68 -13.22 -2.05
CA SER A 21 21.04 -12.93 -3.33
C SER A 21 19.55 -12.80 -3.13
N ARG A 22 18.93 -11.80 -3.78
CA ARG A 22 17.46 -11.73 -3.91
C ARG A 22 16.86 -13.04 -4.37
N TYR A 23 17.56 -13.78 -5.23
CA TYR A 23 17.13 -15.08 -5.72
C TYR A 23 16.92 -16.10 -4.58
N GLU A 24 17.80 -16.14 -3.58
CA GLU A 24 17.70 -17.09 -2.46
C GLU A 24 16.48 -16.78 -1.60
N VAL A 25 16.28 -15.51 -1.24
CA VAL A 25 15.10 -15.07 -0.47
C VAL A 25 13.82 -15.27 -1.27
N LEU A 26 13.84 -15.03 -2.59
CA LEU A 26 12.72 -15.34 -3.48
C LEU A 26 12.43 -16.83 -3.53
N CYS A 27 13.44 -17.71 -3.56
CA CYS A 27 13.22 -19.16 -3.53
C CYS A 27 12.51 -19.57 -2.24
N HIS A 28 12.92 -19.05 -1.08
CA HIS A 28 12.27 -19.33 0.20
C HIS A 28 10.84 -18.78 0.24
N ALA A 29 10.64 -17.54 -0.22
CA ALA A 29 9.33 -16.94 -0.32
C ALA A 29 8.40 -17.74 -1.24
N LYS A 30 8.85 -18.10 -2.46
CA LYS A 30 8.05 -18.87 -3.43
C LYS A 30 7.65 -20.25 -2.93
N GLN A 31 8.53 -20.94 -2.21
CA GLN A 31 8.19 -22.24 -1.61
C GLN A 31 7.00 -22.10 -0.65
N MET A 32 6.95 -21.04 0.14
CA MET A 32 5.87 -20.79 1.11
C MET A 32 4.61 -20.18 0.49
N PHE A 33 4.75 -19.31 -0.50
CA PHE A 33 3.64 -18.57 -1.12
C PHE A 33 3.03 -19.25 -2.35
N SER A 34 3.46 -20.47 -2.70
CA SER A 34 2.89 -21.30 -3.78
C SER A 34 1.38 -21.52 -3.67
N PHE A 35 0.76 -21.22 -2.51
CA PHE A 35 -0.69 -21.20 -2.31
C PHE A 35 -1.41 -19.92 -2.79
N THR A 36 -0.70 -18.84 -3.13
CA THR A 36 -1.31 -17.51 -3.35
C THR A 36 -1.41 -17.08 -4.80
N GLU A 37 -0.68 -17.70 -5.74
CA GLU A 37 -0.73 -17.29 -7.16
C GLU A 37 -2.10 -17.57 -7.82
N ASP A 38 -2.89 -18.51 -7.30
CA ASP A 38 -4.26 -18.78 -7.78
C ASP A 38 -5.34 -17.81 -7.25
N ASN A 39 -4.98 -16.88 -6.36
CA ASN A 39 -5.94 -15.93 -5.75
C ASN A 39 -6.03 -14.57 -6.45
N THR A 40 -5.37 -14.37 -7.60
CA THR A 40 -5.85 -13.31 -8.50
C THR A 40 -7.25 -13.70 -8.97
N PRO A 41 -8.30 -12.89 -8.72
CA PRO A 41 -9.64 -13.21 -9.22
C PRO A 41 -9.52 -13.38 -10.74
N SER A 42 -9.84 -14.58 -11.21
CA SER A 42 -9.96 -14.85 -12.63
C SER A 42 -10.88 -13.77 -13.24
N PRO A 43 -10.57 -13.16 -14.40
CA PRO A 43 -11.35 -12.06 -14.97
C PRO A 43 -12.83 -12.41 -15.21
N LEU A 44 -13.19 -13.69 -15.13
CA LEU A 44 -14.57 -14.20 -15.10
C LEU A 44 -15.36 -13.88 -13.81
N VAL A 45 -14.69 -13.74 -12.66
CA VAL A 45 -15.34 -13.43 -11.36
C VAL A 45 -15.68 -11.94 -11.25
N GLU A 46 -14.84 -11.06 -11.82
CA GLU A 46 -15.17 -9.62 -11.93
C GLU A 46 -16.36 -9.38 -12.89
N ALA A 47 -16.48 -10.16 -13.96
CA ALA A 47 -17.62 -10.08 -14.87
C ALA A 47 -18.95 -10.51 -14.21
N GLN A 48 -18.92 -11.49 -13.29
CA GLN A 48 -20.12 -11.94 -12.56
C GLN A 48 -20.53 -11.01 -11.42
N ALA A 49 -19.60 -10.28 -10.80
CA ALA A 49 -19.91 -9.29 -9.77
C ALA A 49 -20.70 -8.08 -10.32
N HIS A 50 -20.52 -7.73 -11.60
CA HIS A 50 -21.31 -6.70 -12.28
C HIS A 50 -22.69 -7.18 -12.75
N ALA A 51 -22.89 -8.49 -12.94
CA ALA A 51 -24.14 -9.06 -13.45
C ALA A 51 -25.24 -9.19 -12.37
N ASN A 52 -24.88 -9.29 -11.09
CA ASN A 52 -25.83 -9.54 -9.99
C ASN A 52 -26.26 -8.28 -9.21
N ARG A 53 -26.17 -7.08 -9.80
CA ARG A 53 -26.75 -5.88 -9.19
C ARG A 53 -28.28 -5.95 -9.35
N PRO A 54 -29.07 -6.07 -8.28
CA PRO A 54 -30.53 -6.08 -8.40
C PRO A 54 -30.97 -4.74 -8.99
N ARG A 55 -31.67 -4.80 -10.14
CA ARG A 55 -32.42 -3.66 -10.68
C ARG A 55 -33.47 -3.28 -9.64
N GLN A 56 -33.23 -2.21 -8.89
CA GLN A 56 -34.29 -1.56 -8.14
C GLN A 56 -35.29 -1.01 -9.16
N ALA A 57 -36.51 -1.51 -9.10
CA ALA A 57 -37.63 -1.01 -9.88
C ALA A 57 -37.97 0.40 -9.37
N GLU A 58 -37.70 1.38 -10.21
CA GLU A 58 -38.12 2.76 -10.04
C GLU A 58 -39.65 2.82 -10.24
N LYS A 59 -40.39 2.92 -9.13
CA LYS A 59 -41.82 3.16 -9.12
C LYS A 59 -42.02 4.67 -9.26
N VAL A 60 -42.22 5.12 -10.50
CA VAL A 60 -42.59 6.50 -10.82
C VAL A 60 -44.06 6.67 -10.45
N GLU A 61 -44.33 7.45 -9.39
CA GLU A 61 -45.67 7.94 -9.08
C GLU A 61 -45.96 9.19 -9.93
N ASP A 62 -47.03 9.11 -10.70
CA ASP A 62 -47.68 10.22 -11.38
C ASP A 62 -48.15 11.27 -10.37
N VAL A 63 -47.68 12.50 -10.50
CA VAL A 63 -48.27 13.67 -9.85
C VAL A 63 -48.74 14.64 -10.93
N GLN A 64 -50.03 14.92 -10.85
CA GLN A 64 -50.82 15.74 -11.76
C GLN A 64 -50.33 17.20 -11.84
N ALA A 65 -50.46 17.73 -13.05
CA ALA A 65 -50.34 19.13 -13.41
C ALA A 65 -51.56 19.93 -12.95
N GLU A 66 -51.34 21.16 -12.49
CA GLU A 66 -52.15 22.35 -12.80
C GLU A 66 -51.33 23.63 -12.52
N GLY A 67 -51.56 24.68 -13.31
CA GLY A 67 -51.23 26.05 -12.90
C GLY A 67 -50.41 26.89 -13.87
N LEU A 68 -51.05 27.31 -14.97
CA LEU A 68 -50.65 28.45 -15.79
C LEU A 68 -50.47 29.72 -14.94
N GLN A 69 -49.39 30.48 -15.17
CA GLN A 69 -49.50 31.95 -15.22
C GLN A 69 -48.35 32.60 -16.01
N SER A 70 -48.78 33.46 -16.92
CA SER A 70 -48.06 34.28 -17.88
C SER A 70 -47.45 35.52 -17.22
N GLY A 71 -46.25 35.91 -17.63
CA GLY A 71 -45.56 37.10 -17.10
C GLY A 71 -44.28 37.48 -17.86
N SER A 72 -44.47 38.12 -19.01
CA SER A 72 -43.70 39.23 -19.60
C SER A 72 -42.21 39.50 -19.23
N ASP A 73 -41.39 39.45 -20.27
CA ASP A 73 -40.34 40.41 -20.67
C ASP A 73 -39.44 41.06 -19.60
N LYS A 74 -38.18 40.60 -19.53
CA LYS A 74 -37.00 41.48 -19.40
C LYS A 74 -35.80 40.90 -20.16
N ARG A 75 -35.47 41.51 -21.31
CA ARG A 75 -34.14 41.42 -21.95
C ARG A 75 -33.09 41.94 -20.97
N ALA A 76 -32.30 41.04 -20.40
CA ALA A 76 -31.04 41.36 -19.73
C ALA A 76 -29.89 40.80 -20.57
N SER A 77 -28.89 41.66 -20.78
CA SER A 77 -27.69 41.44 -21.58
C SER A 77 -26.96 40.15 -21.22
N LEU A 78 -26.69 39.31 -22.23
CA LEU A 78 -25.72 38.23 -22.19
C LEU A 78 -24.32 38.81 -21.95
N GLY A 79 -23.91 38.88 -20.69
CA GLY A 79 -22.49 38.90 -20.32
C GLY A 79 -21.85 37.54 -20.66
N PRO A 80 -20.52 37.49 -20.88
CA PRO A 80 -19.85 36.24 -21.18
C PRO A 80 -20.03 35.28 -20.00
N LEU A 81 -20.84 34.24 -20.22
CA LEU A 81 -20.92 33.07 -19.36
C LEU A 81 -19.52 32.46 -19.29
N ALA A 82 -18.77 32.84 -18.26
CA ALA A 82 -17.61 32.08 -17.84
C ALA A 82 -18.09 30.67 -17.54
N MET A 83 -17.88 29.75 -18.50
CA MET A 83 -17.98 28.32 -18.27
C MET A 83 -17.07 28.01 -17.09
N LYS A 84 -17.66 27.82 -15.91
CA LYS A 84 -17.01 27.10 -14.83
C LYS A 84 -16.83 25.68 -15.35
N ILE A 85 -15.70 25.42 -16.01
CA ILE A 85 -15.24 24.06 -16.25
C ILE A 85 -15.16 23.44 -14.86
N SER A 86 -16.10 22.55 -14.56
CA SER A 86 -16.12 21.79 -13.33
C SER A 86 -14.84 20.98 -13.32
N GLU A 87 -13.81 21.49 -12.64
CA GLU A 87 -12.55 20.76 -12.50
C GLU A 87 -12.85 19.38 -11.95
N ASN A 88 -12.35 18.36 -12.63
CA ASN A 88 -12.52 16.99 -12.18
C ASN A 88 -11.87 16.91 -10.78
N PRO A 89 -12.60 16.47 -9.73
CA PRO A 89 -12.04 16.37 -8.38
C PRO A 89 -10.74 15.54 -8.35
N ARG A 90 -10.58 14.61 -9.31
CA ARG A 90 -9.33 13.87 -9.55
C ARG A 90 -8.15 14.79 -9.87
N ASP A 91 -8.31 15.75 -10.78
CA ASP A 91 -7.24 16.65 -11.21
C ASP A 91 -6.84 17.62 -10.09
N LYS A 92 -7.82 18.06 -9.30
CA LYS A 92 -7.56 18.90 -8.12
C LYS A 92 -6.73 18.16 -7.07
N ILE A 93 -7.03 16.88 -6.85
CA ILE A 93 -6.29 16.03 -5.92
C ILE A 93 -4.88 15.79 -6.44
N LEU A 94 -4.71 15.35 -7.70
CA LEU A 94 -3.39 15.11 -8.29
C LEU A 94 -2.50 16.36 -8.31
N ARG A 95 -3.07 17.56 -8.53
CA ARG A 95 -2.32 18.83 -8.48
C ARG A 95 -1.98 19.27 -7.06
N SER A 96 -2.80 18.91 -6.07
CA SER A 96 -2.55 19.23 -4.66
C SER A 96 -1.60 18.25 -3.96
N LEU A 97 -1.47 17.05 -4.52
CA LEU A 97 -0.62 15.98 -4.01
C LEU A 97 0.83 16.21 -4.44
N VAL A 98 1.45 17.27 -3.92
CA VAL A 98 2.90 17.25 -3.71
C VAL A 98 3.08 16.46 -2.43
N LEU A 99 3.22 15.14 -2.56
CA LEU A 99 3.32 14.28 -1.39
C LEU A 99 4.76 14.34 -0.86
N PRO A 100 5.01 14.99 0.30
CA PRO A 100 6.26 14.76 1.01
C PRO A 100 6.33 13.28 1.41
N ARG A 101 7.54 12.79 1.72
CA ARG A 101 7.71 11.48 2.37
C ARG A 101 6.71 11.31 3.52
N GLY A 102 6.04 10.16 3.60
CA GLY A 102 5.06 9.92 4.65
C GLY A 102 3.94 8.96 4.28
N LEU A 103 2.91 8.96 5.15
CA LEU A 103 1.71 8.14 5.05
C LEU A 103 0.52 9.02 4.69
N PHE A 104 -0.31 8.53 3.78
CA PHE A 104 -1.51 9.22 3.32
C PHE A 104 -2.69 8.26 3.35
N TRP A 105 -3.88 8.76 3.69
CA TRP A 105 -5.11 8.00 3.66
C TRP A 105 -6.19 8.74 2.91
N ILE A 106 -6.66 8.15 1.82
CA ILE A 106 -7.80 8.62 1.04
C ILE A 106 -9.03 7.82 1.46
N LYS A 107 -10.01 8.52 2.03
CA LYS A 107 -11.30 7.96 2.42
C LYS A 107 -12.35 8.30 1.37
N GLY A 108 -13.06 7.28 0.86
CA GLY A 108 -14.21 7.43 -0.02
C GLY A 108 -14.32 6.26 -1.00
N PRO A 109 -15.41 6.17 -1.79
CA PRO A 109 -15.48 5.22 -2.89
C PRO A 109 -14.43 5.63 -3.93
N VAL A 110 -13.28 4.97 -3.88
CA VAL A 110 -12.19 5.26 -4.79
C VAL A 110 -12.33 4.33 -6.00
N ASP A 111 -12.29 4.90 -7.21
CA ASP A 111 -12.09 4.11 -8.41
C ASP A 111 -10.77 3.33 -8.24
N SER A 112 -10.76 2.02 -8.50
CA SER A 112 -9.60 1.15 -8.28
C SER A 112 -8.33 1.63 -9.00
N LYS A 113 -8.48 2.54 -9.97
CA LYS A 113 -7.36 3.16 -10.71
C LYS A 113 -6.72 4.35 -10.00
N VAL A 114 -7.35 4.95 -8.99
CA VAL A 114 -6.81 6.17 -8.33
C VAL A 114 -5.48 5.92 -7.63
N PRO A 115 -5.25 4.82 -6.87
CA PRO A 115 -3.95 4.58 -6.25
C PRO A 115 -2.82 4.56 -7.28
N LEU A 116 -3.06 3.88 -8.41
CA LEU A 116 -2.16 3.84 -9.58
C LEU A 116 -1.90 5.22 -10.17
N LEU A 117 -2.94 6.03 -10.35
CA LEU A 117 -2.82 7.39 -10.89
C LEU A 117 -2.05 8.31 -9.94
N VAL A 118 -2.31 8.20 -8.62
CA VAL A 118 -1.58 8.95 -7.60
C VAL A 118 -0.12 8.52 -7.57
N ALA A 119 0.16 7.22 -7.53
CA ALA A 119 1.53 6.69 -7.61
C ALA A 119 2.24 7.18 -8.87
N SER A 120 1.60 7.06 -10.04
CA SER A 120 2.14 7.55 -11.32
C SER A 120 2.41 9.05 -11.32
N SER A 121 1.53 9.84 -10.71
CA SER A 121 1.72 11.29 -10.60
C SER A 121 2.88 11.65 -9.66
N ILE A 122 3.00 10.99 -8.50
CA ILE A 122 4.16 11.13 -7.61
C ILE A 122 5.44 10.79 -8.38
N CYS A 123 5.42 9.69 -9.15
CA CYS A 123 6.55 9.30 -9.97
C CYS A 123 6.96 10.38 -10.97
N GLN A 124 5.99 10.93 -11.70
CA GLN A 124 6.25 11.99 -12.67
C GLN A 124 6.78 13.26 -12.03
N GLN A 125 6.27 13.64 -10.85
CA GLN A 125 6.71 14.83 -10.12
C GLN A 125 8.13 14.67 -9.58
N GLN A 126 8.46 13.51 -8.99
CA GLN A 126 9.80 13.26 -8.43
C GLN A 126 10.88 13.10 -9.50
N CYS A 127 10.53 12.56 -10.67
CA CYS A 127 11.44 12.49 -11.83
C CYS A 127 11.64 13.84 -12.54
N GLY A 128 10.95 14.90 -12.08
CA GLY A 128 11.24 16.31 -12.31
C GLY A 128 11.86 16.69 -13.65
N GLY A 129 11.16 16.49 -14.78
CA GLY A 129 11.39 17.15 -16.09
C GLY A 129 12.78 17.06 -16.73
N ALA A 130 13.78 16.50 -16.06
CA ALA A 130 15.15 16.46 -16.51
C ALA A 130 15.26 15.33 -17.53
N THR A 131 15.62 15.69 -18.75
CA THR A 131 15.91 14.81 -19.89
C THR A 131 17.11 13.87 -19.64
N THR A 132 17.59 13.75 -18.40
CA THR A 132 18.63 12.81 -18.02
C THR A 132 18.05 11.39 -17.90
N PRO A 133 18.52 10.43 -18.72
CA PRO A 133 17.94 9.09 -18.84
C PRO A 133 18.32 8.15 -17.69
N LEU A 134 18.67 8.68 -16.51
CA LEU A 134 18.93 7.88 -15.32
C LEU A 134 17.59 7.44 -14.73
N ARG A 135 17.11 6.34 -15.30
CA ARG A 135 15.94 5.54 -14.93
C ARG A 135 15.98 5.13 -13.46
N THR A 136 15.69 6.02 -12.53
CA THR A 136 15.21 5.59 -11.20
C THR A 136 13.81 5.04 -11.39
N ARG A 137 13.75 3.72 -11.61
CA ARG A 137 12.50 2.97 -11.72
C ARG A 137 11.85 3.02 -10.34
N ILE A 138 10.79 3.81 -10.19
CA ILE A 138 10.01 3.80 -8.96
C ILE A 138 9.31 2.46 -8.85
N GLU A 139 9.46 1.84 -7.69
CA GLU A 139 8.87 0.55 -7.42
C GLU A 139 7.55 0.78 -6.70
N CYS A 140 6.48 0.28 -7.31
CA CYS A 140 5.13 0.38 -6.77
C CYS A 140 4.72 -1.01 -6.28
N VAL A 141 4.29 -1.07 -5.03
CA VAL A 141 3.73 -2.26 -4.39
C VAL A 141 2.25 -1.98 -4.16
N GLU A 142 1.41 -2.53 -5.03
CA GLU A 142 -0.05 -2.40 -4.94
C GLU A 142 -0.63 -3.60 -4.23
N LEU A 143 -1.38 -3.41 -3.16
CA LEU A 143 -2.09 -4.48 -2.48
C LEU A 143 -3.55 -4.12 -2.35
N ALA A 144 -4.42 -5.03 -2.77
CA ALA A 144 -5.82 -4.99 -2.42
C ALA A 144 -6.06 -5.99 -1.29
N ALA A 145 -6.61 -5.52 -0.18
CA ALA A 145 -7.12 -6.41 0.85
C ALA A 145 -8.29 -7.22 0.28
N PRO A 146 -8.29 -8.56 0.42
CA PRO A 146 -9.38 -9.39 -0.07
C PRO A 146 -10.69 -8.97 0.61
N ARG A 147 -11.68 -8.57 -0.19
CA ARG A 147 -13.01 -8.20 0.31
C ARG A 147 -13.82 -9.41 0.78
N ARG A 148 -13.50 -10.58 0.25
CA ARG A 148 -14.07 -11.87 0.63
C ARG A 148 -12.97 -12.91 0.64
N HIS A 149 -12.80 -13.61 1.74
CA HIS A 149 -11.95 -14.79 1.77
C HIS A 149 -12.85 -16.01 1.60
N PRO A 150 -12.55 -16.95 0.67
CA PRO A 150 -13.27 -18.21 0.64
C PRO A 150 -13.11 -18.83 2.03
N SER A 151 -14.23 -19.03 2.73
CA SER A 151 -14.28 -19.63 4.05
C SER A 151 -13.78 -21.06 3.94
N SER A 152 -12.47 -21.27 4.04
CA SER A 152 -11.90 -22.59 4.17
C SER A 152 -12.23 -23.07 5.57
N SER A 153 -13.22 -23.96 5.67
CA SER A 153 -13.70 -24.55 6.92
C SER A 153 -12.62 -25.33 7.69
N SER A 154 -11.39 -25.42 7.18
CA SER A 154 -10.29 -26.20 7.74
C SER A 154 -9.38 -25.44 8.69
N SER A 155 -9.32 -24.10 8.64
CA SER A 155 -8.32 -23.34 9.42
C SER A 155 -8.80 -22.86 10.79
N GLY A 156 -10.11 -22.91 11.06
CA GLY A 156 -10.70 -22.35 12.28
C GLY A 156 -10.56 -20.83 12.43
N LEU A 157 -10.00 -20.14 11.43
CA LEU A 157 -9.83 -18.69 11.42
C LEU A 157 -11.11 -18.00 10.97
N THR A 158 -11.36 -16.82 11.55
CA THR A 158 -12.37 -15.91 10.99
C THR A 158 -11.90 -15.41 9.62
N GLU A 159 -12.84 -15.02 8.77
CA GLU A 159 -12.54 -14.48 7.43
C GLU A 159 -11.57 -13.29 7.50
N LYS A 160 -11.72 -12.42 8.51
CA LYS A 160 -10.87 -11.24 8.75
C LYS A 160 -9.44 -11.63 9.13
N LYS A 161 -9.28 -12.61 10.03
CA LYS A 161 -7.98 -13.15 10.44
C LYS A 161 -7.25 -13.80 9.28
N ALA A 162 -7.94 -14.66 8.52
CA ALA A 162 -7.38 -15.29 7.32
C ALA A 162 -6.99 -14.23 6.27
N GLY A 163 -7.85 -13.23 6.06
CA GLY A 163 -7.57 -12.10 5.18
C GLY A 163 -6.35 -11.28 5.60
N LEU A 164 -6.17 -11.02 6.90
CA LEU A 164 -4.99 -10.34 7.44
C LEU A 164 -3.71 -11.13 7.19
N VAL A 165 -3.70 -12.43 7.52
CA VAL A 165 -2.52 -13.29 7.29
C VAL A 165 -2.15 -13.31 5.81
N ASN A 166 -3.13 -13.54 4.93
CA ASN A 166 -2.91 -13.55 3.48
C ASN A 166 -2.42 -12.19 2.96
N PHE A 167 -2.95 -11.09 3.49
CA PHE A 167 -2.52 -9.74 3.15
C PHE A 167 -1.05 -9.49 3.54
N LEU A 168 -0.65 -9.84 4.77
CA LEU A 168 0.73 -9.67 5.22
C LEU A 168 1.69 -10.52 4.39
N TYR A 169 1.29 -11.73 4.03
CA TYR A 169 2.10 -12.64 3.19
C TYR A 169 2.29 -12.08 1.79
N SER A 170 1.20 -11.57 1.20
CA SER A 170 1.24 -10.87 -0.08
C SER A 170 2.15 -9.65 -0.03
N LEU A 171 2.15 -8.90 1.08
CA LEU A 171 3.01 -7.73 1.27
C LEU A 171 4.47 -8.14 1.37
N THR A 172 4.79 -9.12 2.21
CA THR A 172 6.12 -9.73 2.32
C THR A 172 6.63 -10.18 0.96
N TYR A 173 5.85 -10.95 0.21
CA TYR A 173 6.23 -11.42 -1.12
C TYR A 173 6.53 -10.27 -2.08
N LYS A 174 5.66 -9.25 -2.13
CA LYS A 174 5.87 -8.08 -3.00
C LYS A 174 7.11 -7.29 -2.60
N LEU A 175 7.37 -7.14 -1.29
CA LEU A 175 8.57 -6.50 -0.77
C LEU A 175 9.84 -7.26 -1.16
N VAL A 176 9.85 -8.59 -1.07
CA VAL A 176 10.99 -9.41 -1.53
C VAL A 176 11.26 -9.21 -3.02
N ASN A 177 10.22 -9.12 -3.85
CA ASN A 177 10.37 -8.92 -5.30
C ASN A 177 10.99 -7.56 -5.67
N VAL A 178 10.78 -6.55 -4.84
CA VAL A 178 11.36 -5.21 -5.04
C VAL A 178 12.67 -5.01 -4.28
N LEU A 179 13.25 -6.05 -3.66
CA LEU A 179 14.59 -5.91 -3.08
C LEU A 179 15.65 -5.67 -4.17
N PRO A 180 16.78 -5.04 -3.81
CA PRO A 180 17.98 -5.04 -4.64
C PRO A 180 18.43 -6.48 -4.95
N ASP A 181 19.10 -6.70 -6.09
CA ASP A 181 19.59 -8.03 -6.47
C ASP A 181 20.55 -8.63 -5.44
N VAL A 182 21.34 -7.76 -4.80
CA VAL A 182 22.31 -8.13 -3.77
C VAL A 182 22.14 -7.16 -2.60
N PHE A 183 22.06 -7.70 -1.39
CA PHE A 183 21.98 -6.92 -0.16
C PHE A 183 22.69 -7.65 0.98
N HIS A 184 22.99 -6.93 2.05
CA HIS A 184 23.63 -7.53 3.23
C HIS A 184 22.69 -8.48 3.95
N ALA A 185 23.23 -9.65 4.31
CA ALA A 185 22.59 -10.59 5.22
C ALA A 185 22.08 -9.85 6.46
N CYS A 186 20.77 -9.73 6.59
CA CYS A 186 20.16 -9.36 7.86
C CYS A 186 19.73 -10.63 8.58
N LEU A 187 19.98 -10.69 9.88
CA LEU A 187 19.39 -11.70 10.74
C LEU A 187 17.86 -11.66 10.56
N GLY A 188 17.22 -12.81 10.33
CA GLY A 188 15.76 -12.89 10.24
C GLY A 188 15.16 -13.12 8.84
N LEU A 189 15.98 -13.37 7.81
CA LEU A 189 15.50 -13.78 6.46
C LEU A 189 15.92 -15.20 6.07
N GLY A 190 16.22 -16.05 7.07
CA GLY A 190 16.58 -17.45 6.83
C GLY A 190 15.35 -18.32 6.57
N VAL A 191 15.58 -19.54 6.06
CA VAL A 191 14.53 -20.56 5.87
C VAL A 191 13.67 -20.75 7.12
N GLU A 192 14.31 -20.76 8.30
CA GLU A 192 13.62 -20.95 9.58
C GLU A 192 12.69 -19.79 9.94
N ASP A 193 12.96 -18.58 9.45
CA ASP A 193 12.07 -17.43 9.66
C ASP A 193 10.85 -17.51 8.75
N PHE A 194 11.04 -17.92 7.49
CA PHE A 194 9.94 -18.19 6.58
C PHE A 194 9.07 -19.35 7.05
N LYS A 195 9.62 -20.39 7.69
CA LYS A 195 8.85 -21.50 8.27
C LYS A 195 7.88 -21.08 9.37
N LYS A 196 8.11 -19.94 10.04
CA LYS A 196 7.17 -19.37 11.03
C LYS A 196 5.90 -18.82 10.35
N LEU A 197 5.93 -18.64 9.04
CA LEU A 197 4.81 -18.20 8.22
C LEU A 197 3.92 -19.40 7.85
N ASP A 198 3.29 -20.02 8.85
CA ASP A 198 2.48 -21.24 8.70
C ASP A 198 1.01 -21.02 8.29
N GLY A 199 0.56 -19.77 8.19
CA GLY A 199 -0.80 -19.40 7.79
C GLY A 199 -1.78 -19.29 8.95
N SER A 200 -1.34 -19.55 10.18
CA SER A 200 -2.11 -19.35 11.41
C SER A 200 -2.04 -17.90 11.87
N MET A 201 -2.84 -17.51 12.86
CA MET A 201 -2.70 -16.18 13.49
C MET A 201 -1.36 -16.00 14.22
N ALA A 202 -0.70 -17.07 14.65
CA ALA A 202 0.61 -16.99 15.27
C ALA A 202 1.70 -16.50 14.29
N SER A 203 1.45 -16.60 12.99
CA SER A 203 2.34 -16.09 11.94
C SER A 203 2.31 -14.57 11.74
N VAL A 204 1.32 -13.87 12.33
CA VAL A 204 1.13 -12.42 12.12
C VAL A 204 2.32 -11.62 12.64
N GLU A 205 2.77 -11.88 13.86
CA GLU A 205 3.93 -11.18 14.44
C GLU A 205 5.22 -11.45 13.66
N PRO A 206 5.60 -12.72 13.35
CA PRO A 206 6.71 -13.01 12.45
C PRO A 206 6.62 -12.31 11.08
N ALA A 207 5.42 -12.24 10.49
CA ALA A 207 5.22 -11.56 9.21
C ALA A 207 5.45 -10.06 9.32
N LEU A 208 4.97 -9.41 10.38
CA LEU A 208 5.19 -7.99 10.64
C LEU A 208 6.68 -7.66 10.84
N GLU A 209 7.40 -8.48 11.62
CA GLU A 209 8.85 -8.32 11.78
C GLU A 209 9.60 -8.53 10.47
N MET A 210 9.19 -9.50 9.65
CA MET A 210 9.76 -9.71 8.33
C MET A 210 9.53 -8.51 7.41
N ILE A 211 8.33 -7.94 7.39
CA ILE A 211 8.04 -6.70 6.64
C ILE A 211 8.94 -5.55 7.12
N ARG A 212 9.11 -5.37 8.43
CA ARG A 212 10.01 -4.36 9.00
C ARG A 212 11.44 -4.56 8.51
N LEU A 213 11.96 -5.79 8.55
CA LEU A 213 13.30 -6.14 8.09
C LEU A 213 13.47 -5.87 6.58
N LEU A 214 12.53 -6.32 5.75
CA LEU A 214 12.56 -6.12 4.30
C LEU A 214 12.58 -4.64 3.92
N LEU A 215 11.79 -3.81 4.60
CA LEU A 215 11.79 -2.36 4.39
C LEU A 215 13.12 -1.72 4.84
N SER A 216 13.72 -2.22 5.93
CA SER A 216 15.00 -1.69 6.43
C SER A 216 16.18 -1.98 5.50
N ILE A 217 16.16 -3.11 4.79
CA ILE A 217 17.20 -3.50 3.83
C ILE A 217 17.29 -2.52 2.65
N ARG A 218 16.18 -1.86 2.31
CA ARG A 218 16.14 -0.86 1.25
C ARG A 218 16.79 0.47 1.62
N GLN A 219 17.19 0.66 2.87
CA GLN A 219 17.83 1.90 3.28
C GLN A 219 19.19 2.03 2.60
N PRO A 220 19.53 3.22 2.05
CA PRO A 220 20.84 3.46 1.47
C PRO A 220 21.91 3.27 2.56
N LEU A 221 22.95 2.49 2.24
CA LEU A 221 24.11 2.36 3.11
C LEU A 221 24.81 3.72 3.24
N PRO A 222 25.16 4.15 4.45
CA PRO A 222 25.69 5.49 4.71
C PRO A 222 26.99 5.82 3.97
N ASP A 223 27.72 4.80 3.49
CA ASP A 223 29.02 4.93 2.81
C ASP A 223 29.02 4.42 1.35
N SER A 224 27.83 4.15 0.79
CA SER A 224 27.71 3.61 -0.56
C SER A 224 27.45 4.72 -1.57
N ASP A 225 28.44 5.01 -2.42
CA ASP A 225 28.28 5.87 -3.62
C ASP A 225 27.31 5.27 -4.66
N LEU A 226 26.75 4.09 -4.39
CA LEU A 226 25.75 3.47 -5.24
C LEU A 226 24.45 4.30 -5.19
N PRO A 227 23.83 4.59 -6.35
CA PRO A 227 22.62 5.40 -6.41
C PRO A 227 21.57 4.94 -5.41
N THR A 228 21.11 5.89 -4.58
CA THR A 228 20.03 5.73 -3.61
C THR A 228 18.90 4.93 -4.24
N ALA A 229 18.52 3.82 -3.60
CA ALA A 229 17.43 2.98 -4.08
C ALA A 229 16.22 3.87 -4.42
N ALA A 230 15.60 3.62 -5.58
CA ALA A 230 14.45 4.40 -6.00
C ALA A 230 13.38 4.35 -4.90
N PRO A 231 12.63 5.46 -4.69
CA PRO A 231 11.56 5.48 -3.72
C PRO A 231 10.60 4.31 -3.92
N LEU A 232 10.19 3.70 -2.81
CA LEU A 232 9.19 2.65 -2.80
C LEU A 232 7.84 3.28 -2.49
N ILE A 233 6.89 3.11 -3.40
CA ILE A 233 5.49 3.51 -3.19
C ILE A 233 4.69 2.28 -2.82
N CYS A 234 4.09 2.27 -1.64
CA CYS A 234 3.17 1.23 -1.20
C CYS A 234 1.73 1.76 -1.30
N ALA A 235 0.97 1.27 -2.28
CA ALA A 235 -0.45 1.55 -2.42
C ALA A 235 -1.26 0.40 -1.80
N ILE A 236 -1.93 0.65 -0.68
CA ILE A 236 -2.68 -0.35 0.08
C ILE A 236 -4.16 0.01 0.04
N ASP A 237 -4.93 -0.77 -0.70
CA ASP A 237 -6.36 -0.62 -0.87
C ASP A 237 -7.15 -1.57 0.05
N GLY A 238 -8.23 -1.04 0.63
CA GLY A 238 -9.25 -1.85 1.28
C GLY A 238 -8.90 -2.39 2.66
N ILE A 239 -7.87 -1.88 3.35
CA ILE A 239 -7.41 -2.44 4.64
C ILE A 239 -8.49 -2.51 5.72
N GLN A 240 -9.51 -1.62 5.67
CA GLN A 240 -10.69 -1.66 6.55
C GLN A 240 -11.49 -2.97 6.43
N ALA A 241 -11.39 -3.66 5.28
CA ALA A 241 -12.03 -4.95 5.08
C ALA A 241 -11.39 -6.06 5.93
N LEU A 242 -10.25 -5.83 6.57
CA LEU A 242 -9.55 -6.79 7.42
C LEU A 242 -9.79 -6.52 8.92
N GLU A 243 -10.45 -5.43 9.27
CA GLU A 243 -10.64 -5.02 10.67
C GLU A 243 -11.72 -5.84 11.39
N ASP A 244 -11.32 -6.37 12.54
CA ASP A 244 -12.15 -6.81 13.65
C ASP A 244 -11.42 -6.48 14.98
N GLN A 245 -12.03 -6.82 16.11
CA GLN A 245 -11.46 -6.52 17.43
C GLN A 245 -10.07 -7.13 17.66
N GLU A 246 -9.76 -8.24 17.01
CA GLU A 246 -8.50 -8.96 17.17
C GLU A 246 -7.45 -8.57 16.12
N THR A 247 -7.86 -8.17 14.91
CA THR A 247 -6.94 -7.78 13.84
C THR A 247 -6.51 -6.32 13.88
N ILE A 248 -7.33 -5.42 14.47
CA ILE A 248 -7.02 -3.99 14.57
C ILE A 248 -5.62 -3.73 15.17
N PRO A 249 -5.21 -4.33 16.31
CA PRO A 249 -3.88 -4.07 16.89
C PRO A 249 -2.73 -4.45 15.95
N HIS A 250 -2.90 -5.49 15.13
CA HIS A 250 -1.89 -5.92 14.16
C HIS A 250 -1.81 -4.96 12.97
N ILE A 251 -2.96 -4.46 12.48
CA ILE A 251 -3.01 -3.45 11.43
C ILE A 251 -2.38 -2.14 11.94
N GLU A 252 -2.66 -1.76 13.17
CA GLU A 252 -2.02 -0.61 13.83
C GLU A 252 -0.50 -0.76 13.91
N THR A 253 -0.01 -1.96 14.25
CA THR A 253 1.42 -2.26 14.27
C THR A 253 2.05 -2.16 12.88
N LEU A 254 1.36 -2.64 11.84
CA LEU A 254 1.79 -2.47 10.46
C LEU A 254 1.92 -0.98 10.08
N VAL A 255 0.93 -0.16 10.45
CA VAL A 255 0.96 1.28 10.19
C VAL A 255 2.14 1.94 10.89
N ASP A 256 2.45 1.53 12.12
CA ASP A 256 3.62 2.02 12.86
C ASP A 256 4.93 1.65 12.17
N ILE A 257 5.07 0.40 11.69
CA ILE A 257 6.23 -0.05 10.91
C ILE A 257 6.38 0.80 9.64
N LEU A 258 5.31 0.95 8.87
CA LEU A 258 5.31 1.73 7.64
C LEU A 258 5.65 3.21 7.91
N ARG A 259 5.16 3.79 9.01
CA ARG A 259 5.49 5.14 9.46
C ARG A 259 6.96 5.28 9.79
N GLU A 260 7.49 4.38 10.60
CA GLU A 260 8.91 4.35 10.96
C GLU A 260 9.79 4.31 9.71
N GLN A 261 9.43 3.45 8.75
CA GLN A 261 10.18 3.30 7.50
C GLN A 261 10.01 4.51 6.57
N SER A 262 8.84 5.15 6.52
CA SER A 262 8.67 6.40 5.75
C SER A 262 9.51 7.56 6.28
N ALA A 263 9.90 7.53 7.56
CA ALA A 263 10.75 8.54 8.17
C ALA A 263 12.25 8.27 7.92
N LYS A 264 12.65 7.00 7.83
CA LYS A 264 14.05 6.58 7.68
C LYS A 264 14.45 6.28 6.23
N ALA A 265 13.52 5.79 5.44
CA ALA A 265 13.70 5.34 4.07
C ALA A 265 12.85 6.18 3.12
N ASP A 266 13.15 6.08 1.83
CA ASP A 266 12.33 6.65 0.75
C ASP A 266 11.07 5.82 0.50
N VAL A 267 10.26 5.60 1.54
CA VAL A 267 8.99 4.87 1.46
C VAL A 267 7.82 5.84 1.55
N ILE A 268 6.96 5.81 0.56
CA ILE A 268 5.70 6.58 0.53
C ILE A 268 4.56 5.58 0.60
N VAL A 269 3.62 5.79 1.52
CA VAL A 269 2.52 4.86 1.73
C VAL A 269 1.20 5.57 1.49
N LEU A 270 0.37 4.98 0.65
CA LEU A 270 -0.95 5.45 0.31
C LEU A 270 -1.98 4.39 0.68
N PHE A 271 -2.84 4.70 1.65
CA PHE A 271 -3.99 3.89 1.99
C PHE A 271 -5.23 4.40 1.26
N THR A 272 -6.01 3.50 0.65
CA THR A 272 -7.34 3.80 0.13
C THR A 272 -8.39 2.92 0.79
N THR A 273 -9.53 3.52 1.17
CA THR A 273 -10.59 2.80 1.87
C THR A 273 -11.98 3.28 1.44
N ASP A 274 -12.92 2.35 1.23
CA ASP A 274 -14.33 2.63 0.93
C ASP A 274 -15.12 3.22 2.11
N GLY A 275 -14.51 3.32 3.31
CA GLY A 275 -15.20 3.69 4.54
C GLY A 275 -14.27 4.19 5.63
N VAL A 276 -14.72 4.11 6.89
CA VAL A 276 -13.87 4.41 8.04
C VAL A 276 -13.04 3.17 8.37
N SER A 277 -11.72 3.32 8.42
CA SER A 277 -10.82 2.36 9.06
C SER A 277 -10.54 2.85 10.48
N VAL A 278 -10.82 2.02 11.48
CA VAL A 278 -10.57 2.33 12.88
C VAL A 278 -9.07 2.41 13.14
N ALA A 279 -8.29 1.48 12.59
CA ALA A 279 -6.84 1.45 12.77
C ALA A 279 -6.13 2.65 12.10
N LEU A 280 -6.56 3.06 10.91
CA LEU A 280 -6.01 4.25 10.27
C LEU A 280 -6.45 5.53 10.99
N ALA A 281 -7.69 5.58 11.47
CA ALA A 281 -8.20 6.73 12.23
C ALA A 281 -7.53 6.89 13.59
N SER A 282 -6.99 5.83 14.20
CA SER A 282 -6.22 5.93 15.46
C SER A 282 -4.77 6.35 15.20
N LYS A 283 -4.16 5.89 14.10
CA LYS A 283 -2.71 6.07 13.84
C LYS A 283 -2.34 7.26 12.96
N LEU A 284 -3.21 7.73 12.08
CA LEU A 284 -2.88 8.81 11.14
C LEU A 284 -3.23 10.20 11.69
N LYS A 285 -2.35 11.17 11.46
CA LYS A 285 -2.54 12.58 11.84
C LYS A 285 -3.57 13.24 10.93
N ALA A 286 -4.18 14.35 11.37
CA ALA A 286 -5.20 15.05 10.58
C ALA A 286 -4.71 15.47 9.19
N GLY A 287 -3.45 15.93 9.06
CA GLY A 287 -2.86 16.33 7.76
C GLY A 287 -2.51 15.16 6.83
N GLU A 288 -2.58 13.92 7.32
CA GLU A 288 -2.34 12.70 6.53
C GLU A 288 -3.65 12.14 5.96
N ARG A 289 -4.81 12.73 6.32
CA ARG A 289 -6.14 12.28 5.92
C ARG A 289 -6.68 13.16 4.80
N ILE A 290 -7.09 12.52 3.73
CA ILE A 290 -7.66 13.16 2.55
C ILE A 290 -9.08 12.63 2.39
N HIS A 291 -10.05 13.53 2.49
CA HIS A 291 -11.46 13.23 2.31
C HIS A 291 -11.86 13.55 0.87
N MET A 292 -12.43 12.57 0.18
CA MET A 292 -13.07 12.75 -1.13
C MET A 292 -14.57 13.00 -0.99
#